data_AF-A0A2N0RCS3-F1
#
_entry.id   AF-A0A2N0RCS3-F1
#
_cell.length_a   1.000
_cell.length_b   1.000
_cell.length_c   1.000
_cell.angle_alpha   90.00
_cell.angle_beta   90.00
_cell.angle_gamma   90.00
#
_symmetry.space_group_name_H-M   'P 1'
#
loop_
_entity.id
_entity.type
_entity.pdbx_description
1 polymer ?
#
loop_
_entity_poly.entity_id
_entity_poly.type
_entity_poly.pdbx_seq_one_letter_code
_entity_poly.pdbx_strand_id
1 'polypeptide(L)'
;MSEGISQVLLVTDGRFLKEEIEIYDFLKEIFKGGFVTIVRTKFASFQNKDECEKDIKAMLDVNKKIAKIVKSCKVIHVDNPPIDIKAYENNSDDDEDVVTINRINGRSRNKSREKLLSHLEQVCQDDKLKMGKKFSFSKIVKIIKKN
;
A
#
# COMPACT_ATOMS: atom_id res chain seq x y z
N MET A 1 9.66 -23.26 7.53
CA MET A 1 9.24 -22.11 6.70
C MET A 1 9.94 -22.22 5.36
N SER A 2 9.24 -22.05 4.25
CA SER A 2 9.89 -21.99 2.94
C SER A 2 10.45 -20.59 2.69
N GLU A 3 11.73 -20.49 2.30
CA GLU A 3 12.34 -19.22 1.89
C GLU A 3 11.69 -18.68 0.60
N GLY A 4 11.32 -17.39 0.58
CA GLY A 4 10.72 -16.71 -0.58
C GLY A 4 9.96 -15.42 -0.24
N ILE A 5 9.54 -14.68 -1.27
CA ILE A 5 8.66 -13.51 -1.14
C ILE A 5 7.20 -13.99 -1.15
N SER A 6 6.43 -13.63 -0.12
CA SER A 6 5.01 -14.04 0.00
C SER A 6 4.05 -13.00 -0.58
N GLN A 7 4.39 -11.71 -0.49
CA GLN A 7 3.58 -10.60 -1.00
C GLN A 7 4.50 -9.42 -1.33
N VAL A 8 4.12 -8.64 -2.35
CA VAL A 8 4.71 -7.34 -2.68
C VAL A 8 3.67 -6.26 -2.40
N LEU A 9 4.05 -5.24 -1.62
CA LEU A 9 3.23 -4.07 -1.36
C LEU A 9 3.72 -2.91 -2.23
N LEU A 10 2.94 -2.54 -3.25
CA LEU A 10 3.20 -1.35 -4.07
C LEU A 10 2.49 -0.16 -3.42
N VAL A 11 3.25 0.67 -2.71
CA VAL A 11 2.73 1.83 -1.97
C VAL A 11 2.66 3.05 -2.88
N THR A 12 1.50 3.68 -2.94
CA THR A 12 1.24 4.90 -3.73
C THR A 12 0.51 5.93 -2.87
N ASP A 13 0.79 7.22 -3.07
CA ASP A 13 0.25 8.34 -2.29
C ASP A 13 -0.54 9.38 -3.13
N GLY A 14 -0.77 9.12 -4.42
CA GLY A 14 -1.76 9.81 -5.26
C GLY A 14 -2.43 8.93 -6.34
N ARG A 15 -2.77 9.57 -7.47
CA ARG A 15 -3.09 8.86 -8.72
C ARG A 15 -1.81 8.17 -9.21
N PHE A 16 -1.97 7.00 -9.84
CA PHE A 16 -0.83 6.28 -10.43
C PHE A 16 0.01 7.19 -11.34
N LEU A 17 1.25 7.43 -10.93
CA LEU A 17 2.26 8.08 -11.75
C LEU A 17 2.73 7.11 -12.85
N LYS A 18 3.35 7.65 -13.90
CA LYS A 18 3.86 6.84 -15.00
C LYS A 18 4.88 5.81 -14.50
N GLU A 19 5.72 6.21 -13.57
CA GLU A 19 6.76 5.41 -12.92
C GLU A 19 6.14 4.26 -12.12
N GLU A 20 5.03 4.51 -11.40
CA GLU A 20 4.33 3.48 -10.63
C GLU A 20 3.69 2.42 -11.55
N ILE A 21 3.24 2.83 -12.74
CA ILE A 21 2.72 1.93 -13.77
C ILE A 21 3.84 1.05 -14.35
N GLU A 22 5.02 1.62 -14.61
CA GLU A 22 6.18 0.88 -15.10
C GLU A 22 6.68 -0.14 -14.06
N ILE A 23 6.74 0.26 -12.78
CA ILE A 23 7.05 -0.63 -11.67
C ILE A 23 6.02 -1.76 -11.58
N TYR A 24 4.74 -1.45 -11.75
CA TYR A 24 3.70 -2.47 -11.75
C TYR A 24 3.89 -3.49 -12.89
N ASP A 25 4.14 -3.04 -14.12
CA ASP A 25 4.34 -3.92 -15.26
C ASP A 25 5.56 -4.84 -15.02
N PHE A 26 6.65 -4.29 -14.48
CA PHE A 26 7.84 -5.05 -14.07
C PHE A 26 7.53 -6.10 -12.99
N LEU A 27 6.83 -5.70 -11.92
CA LEU A 27 6.44 -6.60 -10.83
C LEU A 27 5.49 -7.69 -11.33
N LYS A 28 4.63 -7.39 -12.30
CA LYS A 28 3.72 -8.35 -12.90
C LYS A 28 4.46 -9.40 -13.74
N GLU A 29 5.49 -9.00 -14.48
CA GLU A 29 6.34 -9.94 -15.23
C GLU A 29 7.08 -10.90 -14.30
N ILE A 30 7.58 -10.40 -13.17
CA ILE A 30 8.31 -11.22 -12.19
C ILE A 30 7.35 -12.09 -11.38
N PHE A 31 6.35 -11.49 -10.72
CA PHE A 31 5.56 -12.15 -9.69
C PHE A 31 4.18 -12.61 -10.15
N LYS A 32 3.78 -12.39 -11.40
CA LYS A 32 2.43 -12.73 -11.92
C LYS A 32 1.29 -12.18 -11.04
N GLY A 33 1.10 -10.86 -11.01
CA GLY A 33 -0.14 -10.15 -10.62
C GLY A 33 -0.73 -10.38 -9.22
N GLY A 34 -1.10 -11.63 -8.87
CA GLY A 34 -1.77 -12.00 -7.62
C GLY A 34 -0.94 -11.80 -6.34
N PHE A 35 0.37 -11.61 -6.48
CA PHE A 35 1.30 -11.35 -5.37
C PHE A 35 1.47 -9.87 -5.06
N VAL A 36 0.84 -8.97 -5.83
CA VAL A 36 0.98 -7.52 -5.66
C VAL A 36 -0.29 -6.95 -5.06
N THR A 37 -0.15 -6.26 -3.93
CA THR A 37 -1.20 -5.43 -3.33
C THR A 37 -0.83 -3.96 -3.53
N ILE A 38 -1.79 -3.17 -4.01
CA ILE A 38 -1.65 -1.72 -4.08
C ILE A 38 -2.05 -1.15 -2.72
N VAL A 39 -1.14 -0.41 -2.09
CA VAL A 39 -1.38 0.26 -0.82
C VAL A 39 -1.50 1.75 -1.05
N ARG A 40 -2.74 2.26 -1.00
CA ARG A 40 -3.11 3.66 -1.14
C ARG A 40 -2.91 4.36 0.21
N THR A 41 -1.82 5.11 0.35
CA THR A 41 -1.52 5.89 1.57
C THR A 41 -2.02 7.33 1.46
N LYS A 42 -1.87 8.12 2.54
CA LYS A 42 -2.37 9.50 2.67
C LYS A 42 -3.87 9.61 2.41
N PHE A 43 -4.64 8.60 2.83
CA PHE A 43 -6.08 8.55 2.63
C PHE A 43 -6.80 8.61 3.97
N ALA A 44 -6.99 9.82 4.52
CA ALA A 44 -7.53 10.03 5.87
C ALA A 44 -8.87 9.29 6.11
N SER A 45 -9.72 9.19 5.08
CA SER A 45 -11.02 8.50 5.13
C SER A 45 -10.92 6.98 4.97
N PHE A 46 -9.76 6.34 5.14
CA PHE A 46 -9.54 4.91 4.84
C PHE A 46 -10.38 3.92 5.67
N GLN A 47 -10.96 4.38 6.77
CA GLN A 47 -11.88 3.60 7.60
C GLN A 47 -13.31 3.63 7.05
N ASN A 48 -13.64 4.61 6.22
CA ASN A 48 -14.92 4.70 5.53
C ASN A 48 -14.86 3.86 4.25
N LYS A 49 -15.67 2.80 4.21
CA LYS A 49 -15.73 1.87 3.07
C LYS A 49 -16.24 2.55 1.80
N ASP A 50 -17.27 3.39 1.91
CA ASP A 50 -17.86 4.09 0.76
C ASP A 50 -16.85 5.03 0.11
N GLU A 51 -16.04 5.73 0.92
CA GLU A 51 -14.97 6.59 0.41
C GLU A 51 -13.86 5.78 -0.27
N CYS A 52 -13.50 4.62 0.28
CA CYS A 52 -12.54 3.71 -0.38
C CYS A 52 -13.09 3.20 -1.72
N GLU A 53 -14.37 2.82 -1.79
CA GLU A 53 -15.01 2.34 -3.02
C GLU A 53 -15.13 3.43 -4.08
N LYS A 54 -15.46 4.67 -3.68
CA LYS A 54 -15.47 5.83 -4.58
C LYS A 54 -14.09 6.08 -5.15
N ASP A 55 -13.04 6.03 -4.32
CA ASP A 55 -11.66 6.20 -4.77
C ASP A 55 -11.24 5.09 -5.75
N ILE A 56 -11.60 3.83 -5.48
CA ILE A 56 -11.36 2.72 -6.42
C ILE A 56 -12.08 2.96 -7.75
N LYS A 57 -13.35 3.38 -7.74
CA LYS A 57 -14.10 3.71 -8.96
C LYS A 57 -13.41 4.83 -9.72
N ALA A 58 -12.99 5.90 -9.03
CA ALA A 58 -12.23 6.99 -9.63
C ALA A 58 -10.92 6.51 -10.29
N MET A 59 -10.20 5.55 -9.68
CA MET A 59 -9.01 4.96 -10.30
C MET A 59 -9.34 4.17 -11.58
N LEU A 60 -10.46 3.44 -11.58
CA LEU A 60 -10.93 2.67 -12.74
C LEU A 60 -11.27 3.57 -13.94
N ASP A 61 -11.67 4.81 -13.68
CA ASP A 61 -12.08 5.77 -14.71
C ASP A 61 -10.91 6.59 -15.29
N VAL A 62 -9.69 6.50 -14.72
CA VAL A 62 -8.54 7.30 -15.18
C VAL A 62 -8.13 6.95 -16.62
N ASN A 63 -7.83 5.67 -16.88
CA ASN A 63 -7.55 5.16 -18.23
C ASN A 63 -7.57 3.62 -18.25
N LYS A 64 -7.60 3.04 -19.45
CA LYS A 64 -7.64 1.58 -19.66
C LYS A 64 -6.50 0.82 -19.00
N LYS A 65 -5.29 1.40 -18.94
CA LYS A 65 -4.11 0.74 -18.35
C LYS A 65 -4.26 0.66 -16.84
N ILE A 66 -4.54 1.78 -16.16
CA ILE A 66 -4.78 1.83 -14.71
C ILE A 66 -5.98 0.94 -14.34
N ALA A 67 -7.06 1.01 -15.10
CA ALA A 67 -8.23 0.16 -14.87
C ALA A 67 -7.88 -1.34 -14.88
N LYS A 68 -7.00 -1.76 -15.80
CA LYS A 68 -6.51 -3.14 -15.86
C LYS A 68 -5.68 -3.52 -14.64
N ILE A 69 -4.83 -2.60 -14.17
CA ILE A 69 -4.00 -2.79 -12.96
C ILE A 69 -4.89 -2.97 -11.74
N VAL A 70 -5.79 -2.00 -11.49
CA VAL A 70 -6.70 -1.98 -10.33
C VAL A 70 -7.63 -3.20 -10.31
N LYS A 71 -8.14 -3.65 -11.46
CA LYS A 71 -8.96 -4.88 -11.54
C LYS A 71 -8.17 -6.16 -11.26
N SER A 72 -6.85 -6.14 -11.44
CA SER A 72 -6.01 -7.34 -11.30
C SER A 72 -5.34 -7.49 -9.93
N CYS A 73 -5.45 -6.47 -9.07
CA CYS A 73 -4.79 -6.43 -7.77
C CYS A 73 -5.76 -5.99 -6.68
N LYS A 74 -5.49 -6.42 -5.44
CA LYS A 74 -6.19 -5.89 -4.28
C LYS A 74 -5.67 -4.48 -3.98
N VAL A 75 -6.58 -3.53 -3.77
CA VAL A 75 -6.27 -2.15 -3.34
C VAL A 75 -6.64 -1.99 -1.88
N ILE A 76 -5.74 -1.43 -1.09
CA ILE A 76 -5.94 -1.19 0.34
C ILE A 76 -5.59 0.25 0.68
N HIS A 77 -6.59 0.96 1.21
CA HIS A 77 -6.44 2.30 1.73
C HIS A 77 -5.95 2.26 3.16
N VAL A 78 -4.92 3.06 3.45
CA VAL A 78 -4.35 3.30 4.76
C VAL A 78 -4.03 4.77 4.93
N ASP A 79 -3.84 5.19 6.16
CA ASP A 79 -3.30 6.49 6.49
C ASP A 79 -2.18 6.36 7.53
N ASN A 80 -0.99 6.84 7.14
CA ASN A 80 0.23 6.74 7.93
C ASN A 80 0.76 8.16 8.22
N PRO A 81 0.06 8.95 9.06
CA PRO A 81 0.44 10.32 9.34
C PRO A 81 1.73 10.40 10.19
N PRO A 82 2.40 11.57 10.22
CA PRO A 82 3.67 11.78 10.92
C PRO A 82 3.65 11.37 12.41
N ILE A 83 4.79 10.88 12.90
CA ILE A 83 4.93 10.30 14.25
C ILE A 83 5.05 11.38 15.33
N ASP A 84 5.88 12.39 15.11
CA ASP A 84 6.27 13.38 16.11
C ASP A 84 6.12 14.78 15.52
N ILE A 85 4.92 15.35 15.66
CA ILE A 85 4.66 16.76 15.35
C ILE A 85 5.08 17.56 16.58
N LYS A 86 5.93 18.57 16.39
CA LYS A 86 6.42 19.44 17.46
C LYS A 86 5.76 20.81 17.34
N ALA A 87 5.35 21.39 18.46
CA ALA A 87 5.02 22.80 18.52
C ALA A 87 6.29 23.60 18.23
N TYR A 88 6.22 24.60 17.35
CA TYR A 88 7.29 25.58 17.23
C TYR A 88 7.16 26.57 18.40
N GLU A 89 8.28 26.98 18.99
CA GLU A 89 8.41 27.54 20.36
C GLU A 89 7.65 28.85 20.69
N ASN A 90 6.67 29.32 19.91
CA ASN A 90 6.11 30.67 20.05
C ASN A 90 4.60 30.82 20.28
N ASN A 91 3.79 29.76 20.47
CA ASN A 91 2.42 29.95 20.99
C ASN A 91 2.09 28.96 22.10
N SER A 92 1.77 29.50 23.26
CA SER A 92 1.49 28.78 24.51
C SER A 92 0.21 27.93 24.47
N ASP A 93 -0.62 28.13 23.44
CA ASP A 93 -1.88 27.41 23.23
C ASP A 93 -1.72 26.20 22.29
N ASP A 94 -0.55 26.01 21.65
CA ASP A 94 -0.30 24.96 20.64
C ASP A 94 0.00 23.57 21.24
N ASP A 95 0.32 23.48 22.54
CA ASP A 95 0.80 22.24 23.16
C ASP A 95 -0.31 21.16 23.29
N GLU A 96 -1.52 21.54 23.69
CA GLU A 96 -2.65 20.59 23.80
C GLU A 96 -3.12 20.08 22.43
N ASP A 97 -3.11 20.95 21.42
CA ASP A 97 -3.43 20.61 20.04
C ASP A 97 -2.40 19.65 19.46
N VAL A 98 -1.11 19.88 19.70
CA VAL A 98 -0.03 18.97 19.27
C VAL A 98 -0.14 17.61 19.94
N VAL A 99 -0.41 17.54 21.24
CA VAL A 99 -0.65 16.27 21.96
C VAL A 99 -1.86 15.53 21.36
N THR A 100 -2.94 16.26 21.09
CA THR A 100 -4.17 15.70 20.50
C THR A 100 -3.93 15.16 19.10
N ILE A 101 -3.23 15.91 18.25
CA ILE A 101 -2.87 15.50 16.88
C ILE A 101 -1.97 14.26 16.93
N ASN A 102 -0.92 14.24 17.76
CA ASN A 102 -0.04 13.09 17.89
C ASN A 102 -0.81 11.83 18.35
N ARG A 103 -1.78 11.98 19.25
CA ARG A 103 -2.68 10.90 19.67
C ARG A 103 -3.58 10.40 18.52
N ILE A 104 -4.19 11.30 17.77
CA ILE A 104 -5.04 10.96 16.60
C ILE A 104 -4.20 10.25 15.55
N ASN A 105 -3.02 10.76 15.23
CA ASN A 105 -2.09 10.17 14.27
C ASN A 105 -1.65 8.77 14.72
N GLY A 106 -1.36 8.59 16.01
CA GLY A 106 -1.07 7.28 16.59
C GLY A 106 -2.19 6.27 16.38
N ARG A 107 -3.45 6.69 16.60
CA ARG A 107 -4.63 5.85 16.33
C ARG A 107 -4.78 5.51 14.86
N SER A 108 -4.62 6.49 13.97
CA SER A 108 -4.66 6.30 12.51
C SER A 108 -3.64 5.24 12.07
N ARG A 109 -2.38 5.37 12.51
CA ARG A 109 -1.31 4.38 12.24
C ARG A 109 -1.65 2.98 12.75
N ASN A 110 -2.20 2.87 13.96
CA ASN A 110 -2.57 1.56 14.52
C ASN A 110 -3.68 0.90 13.70
N LYS A 111 -4.70 1.66 13.29
CA LYS A 111 -5.78 1.17 12.43
C LYS A 111 -5.29 0.78 11.04
N SER A 112 -4.38 1.55 10.46
CA SER A 112 -3.71 1.22 9.21
C SER A 112 -2.92 -0.09 9.31
N ARG A 113 -2.19 -0.28 10.42
CA ARG A 113 -1.44 -1.51 10.69
C ARG A 113 -2.37 -2.71 10.84
N GLU A 114 -3.44 -2.60 11.62
CA GLU A 114 -4.45 -3.65 11.78
C GLU A 114 -5.01 -4.06 10.41
N LYS A 115 -5.47 -3.09 9.60
CA LYS A 115 -6.04 -3.33 8.27
C LYS A 115 -5.06 -4.05 7.34
N LEU A 116 -3.80 -3.62 7.32
CA LEU A 116 -2.77 -4.23 6.49
C LEU A 116 -2.42 -5.65 6.96
N LEU A 117 -2.27 -5.87 8.27
CA LEU A 117 -1.96 -7.19 8.82
C LEU A 117 -3.10 -8.19 8.60
N SER A 118 -4.36 -7.79 8.83
CA SER A 118 -5.52 -8.65 8.54
C SER A 118 -5.59 -9.04 7.07
N HIS A 119 -5.23 -8.12 6.16
CA HIS A 119 -5.13 -8.46 4.74
C HIS A 119 -4.00 -9.46 4.47
N LEU A 120 -2.80 -9.21 5.01
CA LEU A 120 -1.65 -10.09 4.79
C LEU A 120 -1.90 -11.48 5.36
N GLU A 121 -2.58 -11.60 6.50
CA GLU A 121 -2.99 -12.88 7.06
C GLU A 121 -3.92 -13.64 6.11
N GLN A 122 -4.95 -12.98 5.57
CA GLN A 122 -5.87 -13.60 4.60
C GLN A 122 -5.15 -14.06 3.33
N VAL A 123 -4.26 -13.23 2.80
CA VAL A 123 -3.56 -13.48 1.53
C VAL A 123 -2.48 -14.54 1.69
N CYS A 124 -1.75 -14.55 2.80
CA CYS A 124 -0.75 -15.59 3.09
C CYS A 124 -1.40 -16.96 3.39
N GLN A 125 -2.68 -16.99 3.76
CA GLN A 125 -3.44 -18.22 3.97
C GLN A 125 -4.00 -18.82 2.67
N ASP A 126 -4.17 -18.02 1.61
CA ASP A 126 -4.71 -18.49 0.32
C ASP A 126 -3.73 -19.43 -0.40
N ASP A 127 -4.11 -20.71 -0.51
CA ASP A 127 -3.30 -21.77 -1.11
C ASP A 127 -2.95 -21.49 -2.58
N LYS A 128 -3.72 -20.66 -3.29
CA LYS A 128 -3.41 -20.24 -4.68
C LYS A 128 -2.16 -19.37 -4.76
N LEU A 129 -1.83 -18.64 -3.69
CA LEU A 129 -0.61 -17.83 -3.58
C LEU A 129 0.57 -18.64 -3.04
N LYS A 130 0.31 -19.71 -2.25
CA LYS A 130 1.35 -20.66 -1.84
C LYS A 130 1.95 -21.44 -3.02
N MET A 131 1.24 -21.55 -4.14
CA MET A 131 1.75 -22.15 -5.38
C MET A 131 2.59 -21.19 -6.25
N GLY A 132 2.83 -19.96 -5.79
CA GLY A 132 3.78 -19.04 -6.43
C GLY A 132 5.17 -19.65 -6.46
N LYS A 133 5.68 -19.96 -7.66
CA LYS A 133 7.07 -20.39 -7.85
C LYS A 133 7.99 -19.51 -7.00
N LYS A 134 8.76 -20.14 -6.11
CA LYS A 134 9.83 -19.51 -5.34
C LYS A 134 10.73 -18.71 -6.30
N PHE A 135 10.55 -17.40 -6.36
CA PHE A 135 11.50 -16.55 -7.05
C PHE A 135 12.72 -16.38 -6.15
N SER A 136 13.83 -16.98 -6.55
CA SER A 136 15.10 -16.74 -5.87
C SER A 136 15.46 -15.27 -6.02
N PHE A 137 15.80 -14.63 -4.89
CA PHE A 137 16.28 -13.25 -4.84
C PHE A 137 17.43 -13.01 -5.84
N SER A 138 18.26 -14.03 -6.08
CA SER A 138 19.35 -13.99 -7.06
C SER A 138 18.89 -13.73 -8.50
N LYS A 139 17.69 -14.22 -8.90
CA LYS A 139 17.12 -13.97 -10.22
C LYS A 139 16.62 -12.54 -10.35
N ILE A 140 16.01 -11.99 -9.29
CA ILE A 140 15.54 -10.60 -9.25
C ILE A 140 16.73 -9.65 -9.38
N VAL A 141 17.80 -9.87 -8.60
CA VAL A 141 19.03 -9.05 -8.67
C VAL A 141 19.66 -9.09 -10.07
N LYS A 142 19.65 -10.25 -10.76
CA LYS A 142 20.16 -10.36 -12.13
C LYS A 142 19.31 -9.60 -13.16
N ILE A 143 17.99 -9.54 -12.97
CA ILE A 143 17.09 -8.76 -13.83
C ILE A 143 17.34 -7.27 -13.61
N ILE A 144 17.41 -6.82 -12.34
CA ILE A 144 17.65 -5.42 -11.99
C ILE A 144 19.00 -4.93 -12.54
N LYS A 145 20.05 -5.75 -12.47
CA LYS A 145 21.40 -5.39 -12.97
C LYS A 145 21.56 -5.39 -14.49
N LYS A 146 20.56 -5.88 -15.24
CA LYS A 146 20.60 -5.97 -16.71
C LYS A 146 19.95 -4.79 -17.43
N ASN A 147 19.18 -4.00 -16.69
CA ASN A 147 18.58 -2.73 -17.12
C ASN A 147 19.36 -1.58 -16.51
#